data_AF-A0A6B1A7R0-F1
#
_entry.id   AF-A0A6B1A7R0-F1
#
_cell.length_a   1.000
_cell.length_b   1.000
_cell.length_c   1.000
_cell.angle_alpha   90.00
_cell.angle_beta   90.00
_cell.angle_gamma   90.00
#
_symmetry.space_group_name_H-M   'P 1'
#
loop_
_entity.id
_entity.type
_entity.pdbx_description
1 polymer ?
#
loop_
_entity_poly.entity_id
_entity_poly.type
_entity_poly.pdbx_seq_one_letter_code
_entity_poly.pdbx_strand_id
1 'polypeptide(L)'
;MSGQNTEKQILAMVILLVLSVASLGAYTWFDNGRRTEARSEILTKDAERASWTFANNCRECHGNDGRGLESDASLVGPALNTPNNTYAFLTDNQGQLEALQNEFRYTITCGRNGTPMPPWSIDQGGSLDGFKIDNLVTLITTNAGNAWEKAVEHAHHLDEVTIENLHIAFDAAEDTLKASGWFADLDAAKGAVARTEASDAEMISLREAVAEAEESGEGLQEAQDALAAYEKGYTNLVLAAVTLRTSDDSAAIADARSTYNAASDVQQEVAMNRAWLKVVSDYLTAENNLVTAEERFAAGLPVPTPATQVTSNTCGQISAELGDWLSSHSGSS
;
A
#
# COMPACT_ATOMS: atom_id res chain seq x y z
N MET A 1 -51.69 42.53 61.85
CA MET A 1 -51.60 42.89 60.40
C MET A 1 -50.34 42.29 59.72
N SER A 2 -49.81 41.14 60.16
CA SER A 2 -48.55 40.57 59.61
C SER A 2 -48.72 39.45 58.57
N GLY A 3 -49.94 39.00 58.28
CA GLY A 3 -50.17 37.83 57.39
C GLY A 3 -50.20 38.14 55.88
N GLN A 4 -50.59 39.35 55.47
CA GLN A 4 -50.76 39.68 54.04
C GLN A 4 -49.43 39.85 53.27
N ASN A 5 -48.32 40.08 53.96
CA ASN A 5 -47.01 40.25 53.31
C ASN A 5 -46.30 38.91 53.07
N THR A 6 -46.49 37.93 53.96
CA THR A 6 -45.95 36.57 53.80
C THR A 6 -46.61 35.82 52.65
N GLU A 7 -47.93 35.96 52.47
CA GLU A 7 -48.65 35.33 51.35
C GLU A 7 -48.14 35.84 49.98
N LYS A 8 -47.96 37.16 49.83
CA LYS A 8 -47.42 37.76 48.60
C LYS A 8 -45.97 37.37 48.33
N GLN A 9 -45.15 37.26 49.37
CA GLN A 9 -43.76 36.80 49.25
C GLN A 9 -43.68 35.34 48.80
N ILE A 10 -44.49 34.46 49.39
CA ILE A 10 -44.54 33.05 49.03
C ILE A 10 -45.02 32.90 47.58
N LEU A 11 -46.09 33.60 47.18
CA LEU A 11 -46.59 33.55 45.80
C LEU A 11 -45.54 34.01 44.78
N ALA A 12 -44.81 35.09 45.09
CA ALA A 12 -43.73 35.57 44.22
C ALA A 12 -42.59 34.55 44.07
N MET A 13 -42.18 33.90 45.17
CA MET A 13 -41.16 32.84 45.12
C MET A 13 -41.61 31.64 44.28
N VAL A 14 -42.88 31.22 44.42
CA VAL A 14 -43.44 30.10 43.63
C VAL A 14 -43.50 30.45 42.15
N ILE A 15 -43.95 31.66 41.79
CA ILE A 15 -43.99 32.10 40.39
C ILE A 15 -42.59 32.12 39.77
N LEU A 16 -41.60 32.70 40.47
CA LEU A 16 -40.21 32.72 40.00
C LEU A 16 -39.64 31.32 39.82
N LEU A 17 -39.94 30.39 40.72
CA LEU A 17 -39.56 28.99 40.58
C LEU A 17 -40.19 28.36 39.34
N VAL A 18 -41.50 28.51 39.14
CA VAL A 18 -42.21 27.95 37.97
C VAL A 18 -41.67 28.55 36.67
N LEU A 19 -41.44 29.85 36.61
CA LEU A 19 -40.85 30.51 35.45
C LEU A 19 -39.44 29.99 35.17
N SER A 20 -38.62 29.78 36.21
CA SER A 20 -37.27 29.24 36.05
C SER A 20 -37.29 27.82 35.48
N VAL A 21 -38.15 26.96 35.99
CA VAL A 21 -38.35 25.58 35.48
C VAL A 21 -38.86 25.60 34.05
N ALA A 22 -39.83 26.47 33.73
CA ALA A 22 -40.36 26.62 32.37
C ALA A 22 -39.29 27.12 31.39
N SER A 23 -38.45 28.08 31.79
CA SER A 23 -37.34 28.56 30.98
C SER A 23 -36.28 27.48 30.72
N LEU A 24 -35.94 26.67 31.73
CA LEU A 24 -35.03 25.52 31.57
C LEU A 24 -35.64 24.45 30.66
N GLY A 25 -36.92 24.13 30.83
CA GLY A 25 -37.64 23.19 29.97
C GLY A 25 -37.65 23.65 28.51
N ALA A 26 -38.02 24.90 28.26
CA ALA A 26 -37.97 25.50 26.92
C ALA A 26 -36.54 25.48 26.34
N TYR A 27 -35.52 25.83 27.15
CA TYR A 27 -34.12 25.76 26.72
C TYR A 27 -33.74 24.34 26.30
N THR A 28 -34.03 23.31 27.09
CA THR A 28 -33.69 21.92 26.74
C THR A 28 -34.42 21.44 25.48
N TRP A 29 -35.67 21.88 25.26
CA TRP A 29 -36.43 21.55 24.06
C TRP A 29 -35.82 22.17 22.80
N PHE A 30 -35.44 23.44 22.86
CA PHE A 30 -34.83 24.14 21.71
C PHE A 30 -33.35 23.80 21.52
N ASP A 31 -32.62 23.40 22.57
CA ASP A 31 -31.19 23.06 22.50
C ASP A 31 -30.93 21.71 21.81
N ASN A 32 -31.90 20.80 21.78
CA ASN A 32 -31.77 19.50 21.13
C ASN A 32 -31.35 19.60 19.66
N GLY A 33 -31.96 20.53 18.90
CA GLY A 33 -31.62 20.75 17.49
C GLY A 33 -30.17 21.23 17.29
N ARG A 34 -29.74 22.18 18.14
CA ARG A 34 -28.36 22.70 18.12
C ARG A 34 -27.34 21.61 18.43
N ARG A 35 -27.65 20.72 19.37
CA ARG A 35 -26.79 19.59 19.74
C ARG A 35 -26.66 18.56 18.62
N THR A 36 -27.76 18.24 17.93
CA THR A 36 -27.73 17.30 16.79
C THR A 36 -26.94 17.86 15.61
N GLU A 37 -27.10 19.14 15.30
CA GLU A 37 -26.35 19.81 14.24
C GLU A 37 -24.86 19.86 14.55
N ALA A 38 -24.49 20.30 15.76
CA ALA A 38 -23.09 20.33 16.19
C ALA A 38 -22.45 18.92 16.18
N ARG A 39 -23.19 17.87 16.58
CA ARG A 39 -22.71 16.49 16.52
C ARG A 39 -22.45 16.04 15.08
N SER A 40 -23.38 16.34 14.16
CA SER A 40 -23.22 16.02 12.74
C SER A 40 -22.02 16.72 12.12
N GLU A 41 -21.83 18.00 12.46
CA GLU A 41 -20.69 18.80 11.99
C GLU A 41 -19.35 18.24 12.51
N ILE A 42 -19.28 17.85 13.78
CA ILE A 42 -18.08 17.23 14.37
C ILE A 42 -17.77 15.90 13.66
N LEU A 43 -18.76 15.01 13.50
CA LEU A 43 -18.58 13.73 12.82
C LEU A 43 -18.09 13.91 11.38
N THR A 44 -18.65 14.88 10.66
CA THR A 44 -18.22 15.22 9.30
C THR A 44 -16.75 15.66 9.30
N LYS A 45 -16.37 16.60 10.18
CA LYS A 45 -14.98 17.08 10.28
C LYS A 45 -14.00 15.98 10.68
N ASP A 46 -14.38 15.08 11.57
CA ASP A 46 -13.53 13.99 12.03
C ASP A 46 -13.34 12.94 10.92
N ALA A 47 -14.41 12.58 10.20
CA ALA A 47 -14.32 11.71 9.02
C ALA A 47 -13.47 12.36 7.92
N GLU A 48 -13.64 13.65 7.64
CA GLU A 48 -12.83 14.38 6.67
C GLU A 48 -11.34 14.43 7.08
N ARG A 49 -11.00 14.66 8.35
CA ARG A 49 -9.60 14.59 8.82
C ARG A 49 -9.01 13.19 8.66
N ALA A 50 -9.82 12.17 8.90
CA ALA A 50 -9.42 10.79 8.71
C ALA A 50 -9.17 10.43 7.25
N SER A 51 -9.83 11.09 6.30
CA SER A 51 -9.64 10.81 4.87
C SER A 51 -8.17 10.94 4.44
N TRP A 52 -7.47 11.99 4.91
CA TRP A 52 -6.03 12.16 4.68
C TRP A 52 -5.20 11.07 5.38
N THR A 53 -5.56 10.71 6.62
CA THR A 53 -4.84 9.67 7.38
C THR A 53 -5.01 8.30 6.70
N PHE A 54 -6.21 7.99 6.23
CA PHE A 54 -6.51 6.78 5.48
C PHE A 54 -5.71 6.73 4.18
N ALA A 55 -5.72 7.82 3.41
CA ALA A 55 -4.98 7.90 2.15
C ALA A 55 -3.46 7.70 2.36
N ASN A 56 -2.88 8.19 3.45
CA ASN A 56 -1.44 8.02 3.67
C ASN A 56 -1.04 6.64 4.21
N ASN A 57 -1.90 5.97 4.98
CA ASN A 57 -1.48 4.82 5.79
C ASN A 57 -2.22 3.51 5.44
N CYS A 58 -3.44 3.60 4.90
CA CYS A 58 -4.34 2.45 4.81
C CYS A 58 -4.62 2.03 3.36
N ARG A 59 -4.60 2.97 2.42
CA ARG A 59 -5.05 2.73 1.04
C ARG A 59 -4.23 1.70 0.29
N GLU A 60 -2.93 1.55 0.56
CA GLU A 60 -2.07 0.60 -0.16
C GLU A 60 -2.58 -0.85 0.00
N CYS A 61 -3.18 -1.16 1.15
CA CYS A 61 -3.79 -2.47 1.40
C CYS A 61 -5.31 -2.48 1.17
N HIS A 62 -6.00 -1.37 1.44
CA HIS A 62 -7.46 -1.30 1.45
C HIS A 62 -8.07 -0.60 0.22
N GLY A 63 -7.26 -0.20 -0.76
CA GLY A 63 -7.70 0.54 -1.94
C GLY A 63 -7.94 2.03 -1.65
N ASN A 64 -7.98 2.84 -2.72
CA ASN A 64 -8.17 4.29 -2.64
C ASN A 64 -9.53 4.68 -2.03
N ASP A 65 -10.55 3.85 -2.22
CA ASP A 65 -11.92 4.05 -1.75
C ASP A 65 -12.29 3.19 -0.52
N GLY A 66 -11.32 2.47 0.04
CA GLY A 66 -11.54 1.58 1.19
C GLY A 66 -12.27 0.29 0.87
N ARG A 67 -12.48 -0.10 -0.40
CA ARG A 67 -13.21 -1.33 -0.76
C ARG A 67 -12.32 -2.57 -0.82
N GLY A 68 -11.01 -2.43 -0.66
CA GLY A 68 -10.05 -3.53 -0.54
C GLY A 68 -10.20 -4.57 -1.65
N LEU A 69 -10.18 -5.84 -1.27
CA LEU A 69 -10.36 -6.99 -2.16
C LEU A 69 -11.63 -6.94 -3.06
N GLU A 70 -12.64 -6.14 -2.72
CA GLU A 70 -13.84 -6.00 -3.57
C GLU A 70 -13.60 -5.08 -4.79
N SER A 71 -12.69 -4.11 -4.68
CA SER A 71 -12.34 -3.23 -5.81
C SER A 71 -11.22 -3.80 -6.66
N ASP A 72 -10.26 -4.51 -6.06
CA ASP A 72 -9.15 -5.14 -6.80
C ASP A 72 -8.59 -6.36 -6.06
N ALA A 73 -8.41 -7.49 -6.77
CA ALA A 73 -7.96 -8.75 -6.20
C ALA A 73 -6.46 -8.78 -5.83
N SER A 74 -5.65 -7.81 -6.28
CA SER A 74 -4.24 -7.65 -5.90
C SER A 74 -4.06 -7.01 -4.52
N LEU A 75 -5.11 -6.39 -3.98
CA LEU A 75 -5.10 -5.82 -2.64
C LEU A 75 -5.19 -6.91 -1.58
N VAL A 76 -4.62 -6.70 -0.40
CA VAL A 76 -4.61 -7.70 0.69
C VAL A 76 -5.59 -7.36 1.81
N GLY A 77 -6.05 -6.12 1.88
CA GLY A 77 -6.93 -5.63 2.92
C GLY A 77 -8.40 -5.98 2.64
N PRO A 78 -9.19 -6.35 3.67
CA PRO A 78 -10.63 -6.47 3.52
C PRO A 78 -11.29 -5.11 3.25
N ALA A 79 -12.51 -5.13 2.72
CA ALA A 79 -13.31 -3.93 2.50
C ALA A 79 -13.67 -3.25 3.84
N LEU A 80 -13.31 -1.97 3.95
CA LEU A 80 -13.64 -1.09 5.08
C LEU A 80 -14.83 -0.19 4.76
N ASN A 81 -14.91 0.31 3.53
CA ASN A 81 -16.04 1.11 3.05
C ASN A 81 -17.16 0.19 2.54
N THR A 82 -17.93 -0.36 3.48
CA THR A 82 -19.07 -1.23 3.15
C THR A 82 -20.34 -0.75 3.85
N PRO A 83 -21.53 -1.05 3.28
CA PRO A 83 -22.79 -0.80 3.97
C PRO A 83 -22.89 -1.47 5.35
N ASN A 84 -22.22 -2.63 5.54
CA ASN A 84 -22.23 -3.36 6.81
C ASN A 84 -21.43 -2.63 7.90
N ASN A 85 -20.33 -1.97 7.53
CA ASN A 85 -19.50 -1.22 8.48
C ASN A 85 -20.14 0.12 8.86
N THR A 86 -21.02 0.64 8.02
CA THR A 86 -21.74 1.91 8.24
C THR A 86 -23.16 1.72 8.81
N TYR A 87 -23.61 0.46 8.91
CA TYR A 87 -25.00 0.07 9.20
C TYR A 87 -25.54 0.59 10.55
N ALA A 88 -24.66 0.78 11.53
CA ALA A 88 -25.06 1.26 12.85
C ALA A 88 -25.27 2.78 12.92
N PHE A 89 -24.83 3.54 11.89
CA PHE A 89 -25.25 4.93 11.69
C PHE A 89 -26.65 5.02 11.03
N LEU A 90 -27.11 3.94 10.41
CA LEU A 90 -28.38 3.85 9.68
C LEU A 90 -29.53 3.25 10.50
N THR A 91 -29.25 2.71 11.70
CA THR A 91 -30.23 2.06 12.56
C THR A 91 -30.17 2.61 13.99
N ASP A 92 -31.31 2.68 14.69
CA ASP A 92 -31.40 3.22 16.07
C ASP A 92 -30.66 2.36 17.14
N ASN A 93 -29.79 1.43 16.73
CA ASN A 93 -29.10 0.50 17.63
C ASN A 93 -27.72 1.02 18.05
N GLN A 94 -27.72 1.99 18.97
CA GLN A 94 -26.51 2.61 19.50
C GLN A 94 -25.50 1.60 20.10
N GLY A 95 -25.98 0.51 20.71
CA GLY A 95 -25.11 -0.51 21.30
C GLY A 95 -24.30 -1.29 20.26
N GLN A 96 -24.88 -1.54 19.07
CA GLN A 96 -24.16 -2.19 17.98
C GLN A 96 -23.10 -1.26 17.37
N LEU A 97 -23.38 0.04 17.27
CA LEU A 97 -22.39 1.02 16.80
C LEU A 97 -21.16 1.06 17.71
N GLU A 98 -21.37 1.13 19.03
CA GLU A 98 -20.27 1.19 19.99
C GLU A 98 -19.42 -0.09 19.95
N ALA A 99 -20.05 -1.27 19.86
CA ALA A 99 -19.33 -2.53 19.71
C ALA A 99 -18.47 -2.57 18.44
N LEU A 100 -19.04 -2.15 17.30
CA LEU A 100 -18.33 -2.09 16.01
C LEU A 100 -17.17 -1.09 16.03
N GLN A 101 -17.40 0.11 16.59
CA GLN A 101 -16.36 1.12 16.74
C GLN A 101 -15.21 0.63 17.62
N ASN A 102 -15.52 -0.09 18.70
CA ASN A 102 -14.51 -0.70 19.56
C ASN A 102 -13.72 -1.80 18.84
N GLU A 103 -14.36 -2.59 17.98
CA GLU A 103 -13.68 -3.60 17.16
C GLU A 103 -12.68 -2.96 16.17
N PHE A 104 -13.10 -1.93 15.44
CA PHE A 104 -12.19 -1.21 14.54
C PHE A 104 -11.07 -0.51 15.30
N ARG A 105 -11.39 0.13 16.43
CA ARG A 105 -10.39 0.79 17.28
C ARG A 105 -9.33 -0.20 17.75
N TYR A 106 -9.74 -1.37 18.25
CA TYR A 106 -8.82 -2.42 18.68
C TYR A 106 -7.96 -2.92 17.53
N THR A 107 -8.58 -3.20 16.39
CA THR A 107 -7.90 -3.69 15.18
C THR A 107 -6.85 -2.70 14.66
N ILE A 108 -7.17 -1.40 14.59
CA ILE A 108 -6.23 -0.36 14.16
C ILE A 108 -5.11 -0.17 15.19
N THR A 109 -5.46 -0.17 16.48
CA THR A 109 -4.49 -0.01 17.57
C THR A 109 -3.42 -1.10 17.54
N CYS A 110 -3.86 -2.35 17.41
CA CYS A 110 -3.01 -3.53 17.60
C CYS A 110 -2.52 -4.20 16.32
N GLY A 111 -3.07 -3.81 15.17
CA GLY A 111 -2.93 -4.59 13.94
C GLY A 111 -3.68 -5.92 14.03
N ARG A 112 -3.38 -6.84 13.12
CA ARG A 112 -3.91 -8.21 13.16
C ARG A 112 -2.77 -9.22 13.16
N ASN A 113 -2.74 -10.06 14.20
CA ASN A 113 -1.72 -11.11 14.30
C ASN A 113 -1.83 -12.08 13.12
N GLY A 114 -0.68 -12.47 12.56
CA GLY A 114 -0.62 -13.35 11.40
C GLY A 114 -1.06 -12.72 10.07
N THR A 115 -1.24 -11.39 10.02
CA THR A 115 -1.51 -10.66 8.77
C THR A 115 -0.49 -9.55 8.54
N PRO A 116 -0.43 -8.97 7.33
CA PRO A 116 0.42 -7.82 7.05
C PRO A 116 0.00 -6.51 7.75
N MET A 117 -1.14 -6.46 8.44
CA MET A 117 -1.66 -5.23 9.05
C MET A 117 -0.90 -4.90 10.35
N PRO A 118 -0.06 -3.86 10.37
CA PRO A 118 0.77 -3.54 11.53
C PRO A 118 -0.06 -2.89 12.65
N PRO A 119 0.48 -2.81 13.88
CA PRO A 119 -0.06 -1.90 14.88
C PRO A 119 0.12 -0.44 14.43
N TRP A 120 -0.93 0.37 14.59
CA TRP A 120 -0.85 1.79 14.25
C TRP A 120 -0.77 2.71 15.46
N SER A 121 -1.16 2.24 16.65
CA SER A 121 -1.08 3.08 17.85
C SER A 121 0.36 3.31 18.29
N ILE A 122 0.67 4.54 18.70
CA ILE A 122 1.96 4.91 19.32
C ILE A 122 2.30 3.98 20.50
N ASP A 123 1.31 3.61 21.31
CA ASP A 123 1.51 2.72 22.47
C ASP A 123 1.90 1.28 22.06
N GLN A 124 1.74 0.95 20.78
CA GLN A 124 2.08 -0.34 20.18
C GLN A 124 3.23 -0.19 19.15
N GLY A 125 3.94 0.94 19.17
CA GLY A 125 5.07 1.21 18.26
C GLY A 125 4.69 1.77 16.88
N GLY A 126 3.42 2.11 16.67
CA GLY A 126 2.91 2.75 15.45
C GLY A 126 3.03 4.28 15.45
N SER A 127 2.40 4.93 14.46
CA SER A 127 2.52 6.36 14.17
C SER A 127 1.29 7.22 14.53
N LEU A 128 0.20 6.57 14.97
CA LEU A 128 -1.09 7.22 15.20
C LEU A 128 -1.38 7.35 16.70
N ASP A 129 -1.77 8.55 17.11
CA ASP A 129 -2.34 8.78 18.43
C ASP A 129 -3.82 8.32 18.47
N GLY A 130 -4.38 8.25 19.69
CA GLY A 130 -5.77 7.83 19.89
C GLY A 130 -6.78 8.69 19.12
N PHE A 131 -6.54 9.99 18.99
CA PHE A 131 -7.43 10.92 18.27
C PHE A 131 -7.46 10.63 16.76
N LYS A 132 -6.32 10.31 16.14
CA LYS A 132 -6.28 9.88 14.74
C LYS A 132 -7.00 8.53 14.54
N ILE A 133 -6.84 7.60 15.48
CA ILE A 133 -7.56 6.32 15.46
C ILE A 133 -9.07 6.55 15.58
N ASP A 134 -9.51 7.41 16.50
CA ASP A 134 -10.92 7.83 16.63
C ASP A 134 -11.51 8.37 15.33
N ASN A 135 -10.76 9.25 14.65
CA ASN A 135 -11.19 9.81 13.37
C ASN A 135 -11.31 8.72 12.31
N LEU A 136 -10.34 7.79 12.21
CA LEU A 136 -10.39 6.66 11.26
C LEU A 136 -11.59 5.77 11.52
N VAL A 137 -11.85 5.43 12.78
CA VAL A 137 -13.05 4.67 13.18
C VAL A 137 -14.31 5.42 12.77
N THR A 138 -14.34 6.75 12.92
CA THR A 138 -15.47 7.59 12.49
C THR A 138 -15.67 7.53 10.98
N LEU A 139 -14.60 7.67 10.18
CA LEU A 139 -14.66 7.52 8.72
C LEU A 139 -15.27 6.17 8.31
N ILE A 140 -14.74 5.07 8.87
CA ILE A 140 -15.15 3.70 8.54
C ILE A 140 -16.60 3.42 8.94
N THR A 141 -17.03 3.90 10.12
CA THR A 141 -18.30 3.48 10.72
C THR A 141 -19.48 4.42 10.46
N THR A 142 -19.25 5.64 9.98
CA THR A 142 -20.32 6.62 9.80
C THR A 142 -20.51 7.05 8.35
N ASN A 143 -19.46 7.03 7.54
CA ASN A 143 -19.47 7.67 6.22
C ASN A 143 -20.10 9.09 6.26
N ALA A 144 -19.73 9.89 7.28
CA ALA A 144 -20.28 11.22 7.44
C ALA A 144 -19.81 12.17 6.32
N GLY A 145 -20.75 12.88 5.70
CA GLY A 145 -20.46 13.84 4.64
C GLY A 145 -19.99 13.16 3.34
N ASN A 146 -18.88 13.64 2.79
CA ASN A 146 -18.23 13.12 1.59
C ASN A 146 -16.79 12.63 1.88
N ALA A 147 -16.59 12.06 3.06
CA ALA A 147 -15.25 11.78 3.56
C ALA A 147 -14.51 10.69 2.77
N TRP A 148 -15.22 9.70 2.20
CA TRP A 148 -14.60 8.71 1.31
C TRP A 148 -14.22 9.32 -0.05
N GLU A 149 -15.02 10.24 -0.58
CA GLU A 149 -14.66 10.99 -1.79
C GLU A 149 -13.38 11.81 -1.56
N LYS A 150 -13.26 12.45 -0.39
CA LYS A 150 -12.01 13.13 0.00
C LYS A 150 -10.84 12.18 0.17
N ALA A 151 -11.07 10.95 0.65
CA ALA A 151 -10.02 9.94 0.75
C ALA A 151 -9.47 9.57 -0.63
N VAL A 152 -10.35 9.40 -1.61
CA VAL A 152 -9.96 9.18 -3.02
C VAL A 152 -9.24 10.39 -3.60
N GLU A 153 -9.71 11.61 -3.34
CA GLU A 153 -9.04 12.85 -3.77
C GLU A 153 -7.61 12.94 -3.22
N HIS A 154 -7.43 12.71 -1.91
CA HIS A 154 -6.12 12.70 -1.26
C HIS A 154 -5.23 11.57 -1.78
N ALA A 155 -5.80 10.40 -2.04
CA ALA A 155 -5.09 9.28 -2.63
C ALA A 155 -4.54 9.64 -4.02
N HIS A 156 -5.37 10.17 -4.91
CA HIS A 156 -4.93 10.60 -6.25
C HIS A 156 -3.81 11.65 -6.17
N HIS A 157 -3.92 12.62 -5.26
CA HIS A 157 -2.87 13.62 -5.08
C HIS A 157 -1.54 12.99 -4.62
N LEU A 158 -1.57 12.03 -3.69
CA LEU A 158 -0.39 11.31 -3.25
C LEU A 158 0.23 10.47 -4.37
N ASP A 159 -0.60 9.85 -5.21
CA ASP A 159 -0.13 9.08 -6.37
C ASP A 159 0.53 9.97 -7.41
N GLU A 160 -0.06 11.12 -7.73
CA GLU A 160 0.49 12.11 -8.66
C GLU A 160 1.88 12.59 -8.22
N VAL A 161 2.02 12.94 -6.93
CA VAL A 161 3.32 13.32 -6.34
C VAL A 161 4.31 12.15 -6.36
N THR A 162 3.85 10.91 -6.16
CA THR A 162 4.72 9.73 -6.20
C THR A 162 5.24 9.47 -7.61
N ILE A 163 4.39 9.59 -8.63
CA ILE A 163 4.77 9.45 -10.04
C ILE A 163 5.75 10.54 -10.45
N GLU A 164 5.51 11.80 -10.04
CA GLU A 164 6.45 12.90 -10.29
C GLU A 164 7.84 12.60 -9.72
N ASN A 165 7.91 12.10 -8.48
CA ASN A 165 9.18 11.69 -7.87
C ASN A 165 9.85 10.51 -8.59
N LEU A 166 9.05 9.57 -9.12
CA LEU A 166 9.56 8.45 -9.91
C LEU A 166 10.13 8.90 -11.26
N HIS A 167 9.50 9.87 -11.93
CA HIS A 167 10.07 10.50 -13.13
C HIS A 167 11.43 11.14 -12.83
N ILE A 168 11.54 11.92 -11.74
CA ILE A 168 12.81 12.55 -11.34
C ILE A 168 13.89 11.48 -11.09
N ALA A 169 13.54 10.38 -10.42
CA ALA A 169 14.47 9.28 -10.15
C ALA A 169 14.90 8.55 -11.44
N PHE A 170 13.96 8.33 -12.35
CA PHE A 170 14.23 7.73 -13.66
C PHE A 170 15.15 8.62 -14.51
N ASP A 171 14.86 9.91 -14.63
CA ASP A 171 15.68 10.86 -15.37
C ASP A 171 17.11 10.92 -14.82
N ALA A 172 17.27 10.92 -13.49
CA ALA A 172 18.59 10.89 -12.86
C ALA A 172 19.36 9.58 -13.14
N ALA A 173 18.67 8.44 -13.17
CA ALA A 173 19.26 7.15 -13.52
C ALA A 173 19.65 7.11 -15.01
N GLU A 174 18.80 7.65 -15.89
CA GLU A 174 19.06 7.78 -17.32
C GLU A 174 20.28 8.68 -17.60
N ASP A 175 20.37 9.84 -16.94
CA ASP A 175 21.51 10.75 -17.03
C ASP A 175 22.81 10.10 -16.57
N THR A 176 22.76 9.33 -15.48
CA THR A 176 23.92 8.56 -14.99
C THR A 176 24.37 7.53 -16.02
N LEU A 177 23.42 6.80 -16.63
CA LEU A 177 23.69 5.84 -17.68
C LEU A 177 24.27 6.51 -18.94
N LYS A 178 23.73 7.66 -19.36
CA LYS A 178 24.26 8.44 -20.49
C LYS A 178 25.68 8.93 -20.22
N ALA A 179 25.93 9.49 -19.03
CA ALA A 179 27.25 9.99 -18.64
C ALA A 179 28.32 8.89 -18.58
N SER A 180 27.93 7.64 -18.32
CA SER A 180 28.84 6.49 -18.34
C SER A 180 29.31 6.06 -19.73
N GLY A 181 28.61 6.51 -20.79
CA GLY A 181 28.84 6.05 -22.17
C GLY A 181 28.21 4.69 -22.50
N TRP A 182 27.58 4.03 -21.52
CA TRP A 182 26.99 2.69 -21.68
C TRP A 182 25.56 2.68 -22.20
N PHE A 183 24.95 3.85 -22.42
CA PHE A 183 23.57 3.94 -22.91
C PHE A 183 23.38 3.27 -24.27
N ALA A 184 24.33 3.44 -25.19
CA ALA A 184 24.28 2.81 -26.51
C ALA A 184 24.37 1.27 -26.42
N ASP A 185 25.15 0.75 -25.47
CA ASP A 185 25.27 -0.69 -25.24
C ASP A 185 23.97 -1.27 -24.66
N LEU A 186 23.31 -0.54 -23.74
CA LEU A 186 22.01 -0.95 -23.20
C LEU A 186 20.92 -0.92 -24.28
N ASP A 187 20.85 0.11 -25.11
CA ASP A 187 19.86 0.20 -26.19
C ASP A 187 20.05 -0.91 -27.23
N ALA A 188 21.30 -1.19 -27.61
CA ALA A 188 21.65 -2.32 -28.46
C ALA A 188 21.23 -3.66 -27.82
N ALA A 189 21.42 -3.81 -26.51
CA ALA A 189 21.01 -5.00 -25.75
C ALA A 189 19.48 -5.13 -25.66
N LYS A 190 18.74 -4.05 -25.35
CA LYS A 190 17.26 -4.04 -25.36
C LYS A 190 16.71 -4.42 -26.73
N GLY A 191 17.28 -3.86 -27.81
CA GLY A 191 16.92 -4.23 -29.18
C GLY A 191 17.24 -5.69 -29.50
N ALA A 192 18.30 -6.24 -28.93
CA ALA A 192 18.64 -7.66 -29.06
C ALA A 192 17.63 -8.56 -28.32
N VAL A 193 17.22 -8.17 -27.11
CA VAL A 193 16.19 -8.87 -26.32
C VAL A 193 14.82 -8.83 -27.00
N ALA A 194 14.39 -7.67 -27.51
CA ALA A 194 13.13 -7.54 -28.24
C ALA A 194 13.13 -8.41 -29.52
N ARG A 195 14.28 -8.52 -30.20
CA ARG A 195 14.44 -9.47 -31.30
C ARG A 195 14.32 -10.91 -30.83
N THR A 196 14.78 -11.25 -29.61
CA THR A 196 14.58 -12.61 -29.07
C THR A 196 13.15 -12.92 -28.64
N GLU A 197 12.38 -11.96 -28.13
CA GLU A 197 10.97 -12.20 -27.82
C GLU A 197 10.15 -12.37 -29.10
N ALA A 198 10.42 -11.55 -30.12
CA ALA A 198 9.91 -11.78 -31.47
C ALA A 198 10.37 -13.15 -32.00
N SER A 199 11.58 -13.56 -31.62
CA SER A 199 12.14 -14.86 -31.98
C SER A 199 11.48 -16.04 -31.26
N ASP A 200 10.93 -15.83 -30.07
CA ASP A 200 10.21 -16.86 -29.33
C ASP A 200 8.86 -17.16 -29.98
N ALA A 201 8.17 -16.13 -30.46
CA ALA A 201 6.96 -16.30 -31.28
C ALA A 201 7.29 -17.03 -32.60
N GLU A 202 8.42 -16.72 -33.21
CA GLU A 202 8.90 -17.40 -34.42
C GLU A 202 9.39 -18.83 -34.13
N MET A 203 9.98 -19.10 -32.96
CA MET A 203 10.31 -20.44 -32.46
C MET A 203 9.07 -21.30 -32.23
N ILE A 204 8.02 -20.72 -31.65
CA ILE A 204 6.73 -21.40 -31.48
C ILE A 204 6.17 -21.76 -32.86
N SER A 205 6.16 -20.81 -33.80
CA SER A 205 5.74 -21.03 -35.18
C SER A 205 6.59 -22.10 -35.91
N LEU A 206 7.92 -22.09 -35.74
CA LEU A 206 8.81 -23.10 -36.32
C LEU A 206 8.58 -24.49 -35.71
N ARG A 207 8.29 -24.58 -34.41
CA ARG A 207 7.94 -25.85 -33.74
C ARG A 207 6.59 -26.38 -34.20
N GLU A 208 5.60 -25.51 -34.38
CA GLU A 208 4.32 -25.86 -34.98
C GLU A 208 4.49 -26.34 -36.43
N ALA A 209 5.31 -25.66 -37.23
CA ALA A 209 5.62 -26.07 -38.61
C ALA A 209 6.35 -27.42 -38.68
N VAL A 210 7.26 -27.72 -37.74
CA VAL A 210 7.88 -29.06 -37.63
C VAL A 210 6.83 -30.11 -37.28
N ALA A 211 5.92 -29.83 -36.35
CA ALA A 211 4.85 -30.76 -36.00
C ALA A 211 3.90 -31.04 -37.18
N GLU A 212 3.52 -30.02 -37.95
CA GLU A 212 2.72 -30.17 -39.18
C GLU A 212 3.46 -30.95 -40.27
N ALA A 213 4.77 -30.73 -40.42
CA ALA A 213 5.62 -31.46 -41.37
C ALA A 213 5.82 -32.93 -40.96
N GLU A 214 5.83 -33.25 -39.66
CA GLU A 214 5.86 -34.62 -39.15
C GLU A 214 4.54 -35.36 -39.47
N GLU A 215 3.40 -34.70 -39.33
CA GLU A 215 2.09 -35.29 -39.64
C GLU A 215 1.87 -35.50 -41.15
N SER A 216 2.31 -34.54 -41.96
CA SER A 216 2.12 -34.57 -43.42
C SER A 216 3.18 -35.40 -44.16
N GLY A 217 4.39 -35.53 -43.59
CA GLY A 217 5.53 -36.21 -44.20
C GLY A 217 6.23 -35.43 -45.31
N GLU A 218 5.78 -34.21 -45.63
CA GLU A 218 6.40 -33.31 -46.60
C GLU A 218 7.23 -32.23 -45.89
N GLY A 219 8.44 -31.96 -46.38
CA GLY A 219 9.24 -30.83 -45.89
C GLY A 219 9.86 -30.97 -44.48
N LEU A 220 9.73 -32.14 -43.82
CA LEU A 220 10.22 -32.34 -42.45
C LEU A 220 11.69 -31.97 -42.24
N GLN A 221 12.57 -32.39 -43.15
CA GLN A 221 14.01 -32.07 -43.03
C GLN A 221 14.27 -30.57 -43.15
N GLU A 222 13.54 -29.87 -44.02
CA GLU A 222 13.68 -28.43 -44.22
C GLU A 222 13.18 -27.65 -42.99
N ALA A 223 12.06 -28.08 -42.39
CA ALA A 223 11.55 -27.52 -41.15
C ALA A 223 12.49 -27.79 -39.95
N GLN A 224 13.07 -28.99 -39.86
CA GLN A 224 14.04 -29.34 -38.82
C GLN A 224 15.36 -28.56 -38.97
N ASP A 225 15.86 -28.38 -40.19
CA ASP A 225 17.08 -27.61 -40.46
C ASP A 225 16.87 -26.12 -40.16
N ALA A 226 15.68 -25.58 -40.46
CA ALA A 226 15.30 -24.22 -40.12
C ALA A 226 15.23 -24.01 -38.59
N LEU A 227 14.61 -24.94 -37.85
CA LEU A 227 14.57 -24.90 -36.39
C LEU A 227 15.98 -25.00 -35.77
N ALA A 228 16.84 -25.89 -36.27
CA ALA A 228 18.20 -26.06 -35.77
C ALA A 228 19.09 -24.83 -36.04
N ALA A 229 18.95 -24.20 -37.20
CA ALA A 229 19.63 -22.94 -37.51
C ALA A 229 19.17 -21.80 -36.59
N TYR A 230 17.88 -21.78 -36.27
CA TYR A 230 17.27 -20.83 -35.36
C TYR A 230 17.75 -20.96 -33.92
N GLU A 231 17.70 -22.18 -33.37
CA GLU A 231 18.13 -22.49 -32.00
C GLU A 231 19.60 -22.12 -31.79
N LYS A 232 20.46 -22.31 -32.80
CA LYS A 232 21.87 -21.92 -32.76
C LYS A 232 22.07 -20.40 -32.72
N GLY A 233 21.23 -19.62 -33.41
CA GLY A 233 21.23 -18.16 -33.35
C GLY A 233 20.71 -17.62 -32.02
N TYR A 234 19.61 -18.20 -31.54
CA TYR A 234 18.96 -17.86 -30.27
C TYR A 234 19.87 -18.08 -29.06
N THR A 235 20.58 -19.21 -29.01
CA THR A 235 21.47 -19.57 -27.89
C THR A 235 22.57 -18.53 -27.66
N ASN A 236 23.14 -17.95 -28.72
CA ASN A 236 24.20 -16.93 -28.59
C ASN A 236 23.65 -15.58 -28.09
N LEU A 237 22.41 -15.26 -28.44
CA LEU A 237 21.72 -14.02 -28.08
C LEU A 237 21.21 -14.07 -26.64
N VAL A 238 20.64 -15.21 -26.24
CA VAL A 238 20.25 -15.50 -24.86
C VAL A 238 21.47 -15.60 -23.95
N LEU A 239 22.59 -16.18 -24.38
CA LEU A 239 23.81 -16.21 -23.56
C LEU A 239 24.35 -14.79 -23.29
N ALA A 240 24.28 -13.89 -24.28
CA ALA A 240 24.62 -12.49 -24.09
C ALA A 240 23.64 -11.79 -23.12
N ALA A 241 22.33 -12.00 -23.27
CA ALA A 241 21.30 -11.44 -22.40
C ALA A 241 21.33 -12.02 -20.97
N VAL A 242 21.61 -13.31 -20.80
CA VAL A 242 21.76 -14.02 -19.52
C VAL A 242 23.03 -13.59 -18.81
N THR A 243 24.13 -13.36 -19.53
CA THR A 243 25.35 -12.77 -18.96
C THR A 243 25.10 -11.36 -18.41
N LEU A 244 24.16 -10.62 -18.98
CA LEU A 244 23.69 -9.33 -18.46
C LEU A 244 22.71 -9.48 -17.28
N ARG A 245 22.08 -10.65 -17.10
CA ARG A 245 20.97 -10.89 -16.14
C ARG A 245 21.34 -11.73 -14.90
N THR A 246 22.39 -12.55 -14.91
CA THR A 246 22.60 -13.58 -13.86
C THR A 246 23.90 -13.55 -13.05
N SER A 247 24.62 -12.42 -12.93
CA SER A 247 25.80 -12.41 -12.05
C SER A 247 25.50 -12.06 -10.57
N ASP A 248 24.53 -12.75 -9.98
CA ASP A 248 24.43 -12.93 -8.52
C ASP A 248 25.00 -14.30 -8.06
N ASP A 249 25.52 -15.12 -8.99
CA ASP A 249 26.08 -16.43 -8.67
C ASP A 249 27.52 -16.29 -8.09
N SER A 250 27.57 -15.93 -6.81
CA SER A 250 28.80 -15.67 -6.06
C SER A 250 29.79 -16.86 -6.05
N ALA A 251 29.32 -18.09 -6.26
CA ALA A 251 30.15 -19.30 -6.30
C ALA A 251 30.89 -19.47 -7.63
N ALA A 252 30.21 -19.24 -8.76
CA ALA A 252 30.84 -19.25 -10.09
C ALA A 252 31.83 -18.07 -10.25
N ILE A 253 31.51 -16.92 -9.65
CA ILE A 253 32.41 -15.77 -9.57
C ILE A 253 33.62 -16.09 -8.68
N ALA A 254 33.47 -16.83 -7.58
CA ALA A 254 34.58 -17.19 -6.69
C ALA A 254 35.57 -18.17 -7.33
N ASP A 255 35.07 -19.15 -8.09
CA ASP A 255 35.89 -20.15 -8.79
C ASP A 255 36.67 -19.52 -9.97
N ALA A 256 35.99 -18.67 -10.76
CA ALA A 256 36.61 -17.83 -11.77
C ALA A 256 37.64 -16.86 -11.16
N ARG A 257 37.34 -16.26 -10.00
CA ARG A 257 38.23 -15.33 -9.29
C ARG A 257 39.49 -16.00 -8.74
N SER A 258 39.42 -17.27 -8.29
CA SER A 258 40.59 -17.99 -7.77
C SER A 258 41.63 -18.31 -8.86
N THR A 259 41.15 -18.62 -10.07
CA THR A 259 42.00 -18.93 -11.24
C THR A 259 42.59 -17.67 -11.88
N TYR A 260 42.02 -16.49 -11.60
CA TYR A 260 42.21 -15.27 -12.41
C TYR A 260 42.79 -14.07 -11.62
N ASN A 261 42.92 -14.17 -10.29
CA ASN A 261 43.56 -13.17 -9.41
C ASN A 261 45.09 -12.98 -9.60
N ALA A 262 45.70 -13.56 -10.64
CA ALA A 262 47.14 -13.41 -10.92
C ALA A 262 47.50 -12.17 -11.77
N ALA A 263 46.52 -11.44 -12.33
CA ALA A 263 46.76 -10.28 -13.19
C ALA A 263 46.05 -9.02 -12.66
N SER A 264 46.81 -7.93 -12.49
CA SER A 264 46.31 -6.64 -11.97
C SER A 264 45.28 -5.94 -12.88
N ASP A 265 45.26 -6.29 -14.16
CA ASP A 265 44.35 -5.74 -15.17
C ASP A 265 42.90 -6.25 -15.01
N VAL A 266 42.76 -7.44 -14.42
CA VAL A 266 41.46 -8.11 -14.28
C VAL A 266 40.64 -7.50 -13.17
N GLN A 267 41.25 -7.19 -12.03
CA GLN A 267 40.50 -6.62 -10.92
C GLN A 267 39.85 -5.29 -11.34
N GLN A 268 40.49 -4.57 -12.27
CA GLN A 268 39.95 -3.36 -12.88
C GLN A 268 38.78 -3.68 -13.82
N GLU A 269 38.89 -4.69 -14.67
CA GLU A 269 37.80 -5.16 -15.53
C GLU A 269 36.57 -5.66 -14.73
N VAL A 270 36.79 -6.47 -13.69
CA VAL A 270 35.73 -6.96 -12.80
C VAL A 270 35.06 -5.81 -12.03
N ALA A 271 35.84 -4.82 -11.57
CA ALA A 271 35.29 -3.65 -10.92
C ALA A 271 34.44 -2.80 -11.88
N MET A 272 34.88 -2.65 -13.13
CA MET A 272 34.16 -1.93 -14.18
C MET A 272 32.85 -2.65 -14.54
N ASN A 273 32.87 -3.97 -14.71
CA ASN A 273 31.68 -4.78 -14.98
C ASN A 273 30.68 -4.71 -13.82
N ARG A 274 31.15 -4.74 -12.57
CA ARG A 274 30.28 -4.56 -11.40
C ARG A 274 29.66 -3.16 -11.36
N ALA A 275 30.43 -2.12 -11.67
CA ALA A 275 29.92 -0.76 -11.75
C ALA A 275 28.86 -0.62 -12.86
N TRP A 276 29.12 -1.22 -14.03
CA TRP A 276 28.18 -1.30 -15.14
C TRP A 276 26.87 -2.00 -14.73
N LEU A 277 26.96 -3.19 -14.15
CA LEU A 277 25.78 -3.95 -13.68
C LEU A 277 24.95 -3.15 -12.69
N LYS A 278 25.60 -2.44 -11.76
CA LYS A 278 24.89 -1.62 -10.79
C LYS A 278 24.11 -0.49 -11.48
N VAL A 279 24.76 0.27 -12.38
CA VAL A 279 24.12 1.41 -13.07
C VAL A 279 22.94 0.94 -13.93
N VAL A 280 23.11 -0.17 -14.66
CA VAL A 280 22.03 -0.74 -15.48
C VAL A 280 20.90 -1.29 -14.62
N SER A 281 21.22 -1.99 -13.52
CA SER A 281 20.21 -2.48 -12.58
C SER A 281 19.41 -1.34 -11.95
N ASP A 282 20.07 -0.26 -11.54
CA ASP A 282 19.40 0.92 -10.96
C ASP A 282 18.46 1.56 -11.99
N TYR A 283 18.91 1.72 -13.25
CA TYR A 283 18.09 2.24 -14.34
C TYR A 283 16.86 1.36 -14.66
N LEU A 284 17.06 0.05 -14.83
CA LEU A 284 15.95 -0.87 -15.12
C LEU A 284 14.95 -0.93 -13.96
N THR A 285 15.42 -0.84 -12.72
CA THR A 285 14.56 -0.76 -11.53
C THR A 285 13.73 0.52 -11.54
N ALA A 286 14.35 1.67 -11.85
CA ALA A 286 13.66 2.95 -11.93
C ALA A 286 12.61 2.95 -13.06
N GLU A 287 12.95 2.44 -14.24
CA GLU A 287 12.05 2.28 -15.38
C GLU A 287 10.84 1.42 -15.02
N ASN A 288 11.07 0.22 -14.48
CA ASN A 288 10.00 -0.70 -14.11
C ASN A 288 9.08 -0.12 -13.03
N ASN A 289 9.65 0.57 -12.02
CA ASN A 289 8.87 1.21 -10.97
C ASN A 289 7.97 2.33 -11.53
N LEU A 290 8.49 3.16 -12.44
CA LEU A 290 7.73 4.22 -13.08
C LEU A 290 6.59 3.66 -13.93
N VAL A 291 6.87 2.72 -14.83
CA VAL A 291 5.85 2.09 -15.69
C VAL A 291 4.76 1.43 -14.84
N THR A 292 5.14 0.66 -13.83
CA THR A 292 4.18 0.02 -12.92
C THR A 292 3.32 1.05 -12.17
N ALA A 293 3.91 2.16 -11.74
CA ALA A 293 3.19 3.23 -11.06
C ALA A 293 2.16 3.91 -11.98
N GLU A 294 2.55 4.25 -13.21
CA GLU A 294 1.67 4.84 -14.21
C GLU A 294 0.49 3.91 -14.56
N GLU A 295 0.75 2.63 -14.77
CA GLU A 295 -0.29 1.62 -15.04
C GLU A 295 -1.28 1.49 -13.88
N ARG A 296 -0.78 1.45 -12.64
CA ARG A 296 -1.63 1.37 -11.45
C ARG A 296 -2.47 2.63 -11.27
N PHE A 297 -1.88 3.80 -11.46
CA PHE A 297 -2.60 5.07 -11.39
C PHE A 297 -3.69 5.16 -12.47
N ALA A 298 -3.39 4.76 -13.70
CA ALA A 298 -4.39 4.68 -14.78
C ALA A 298 -5.53 3.70 -14.47
N ALA A 299 -5.25 2.64 -13.71
CA ALA A 299 -6.25 1.69 -13.22
C ALA A 299 -7.02 2.17 -11.96
N GLY A 300 -6.71 3.35 -11.42
CA GLY A 300 -7.31 3.85 -10.18
C GLY A 300 -6.84 3.12 -8.91
N LEU A 301 -5.72 2.41 -9.00
CA LEU A 301 -5.11 1.68 -7.90
C LEU A 301 -4.07 2.54 -7.18
N PRO A 302 -3.86 2.32 -5.87
CA PRO A 302 -2.80 3.02 -5.14
C PRO A 302 -1.44 2.74 -5.78
N VAL A 303 -0.66 3.79 -6.01
CA VAL A 303 0.75 3.67 -6.41
C VAL A 303 1.54 3.24 -5.18
N PRO A 304 2.29 2.11 -5.23
CA PRO A 304 3.09 1.68 -4.09
C PRO A 304 4.14 2.74 -3.77
N THR A 305 4.17 3.21 -2.54
CA THR A 305 5.32 3.99 -2.09
C THR A 305 6.51 3.04 -1.87
N PRO A 306 7.76 3.46 -2.17
CA PRO A 306 8.93 2.65 -1.85
C PRO A 306 8.87 2.27 -0.37
N ALA A 307 8.80 0.97 -0.08
CA ALA A 307 8.42 0.45 1.23
C ALA A 307 9.18 1.15 2.36
N THR A 308 8.47 1.95 3.15
CA THR A 308 8.98 2.38 4.45
C THR A 308 8.96 1.13 5.32
N GLN A 309 10.11 0.70 5.85
CA GLN A 309 10.20 -0.53 6.63
C GLN A 309 9.11 -0.60 7.70
N VAL A 310 8.17 -1.53 7.55
CA VAL A 310 7.11 -1.78 8.52
C VAL A 310 7.75 -2.46 9.72
N THR A 311 7.64 -1.84 10.90
CA THR A 311 8.19 -2.41 12.13
C THR A 311 7.33 -3.60 12.59
N SER A 312 7.98 -4.71 12.94
CA SER A 312 7.33 -5.95 13.36
C SER A 312 7.05 -5.93 14.86
N ASN A 313 5.86 -5.50 15.32
CA ASN A 313 5.50 -5.51 16.76
C ASN A 313 3.97 -5.57 17.03
N THR A 314 3.24 -6.56 16.52
CA THR A 314 1.78 -6.65 16.80
C THR A 314 1.49 -6.96 18.29
N CYS A 315 0.35 -6.48 18.85
CA CYS A 315 -0.03 -6.73 20.26
C CYS A 315 -0.02 -8.22 20.66
N GLY A 316 -0.30 -9.12 19.70
CA GLY A 316 -0.28 -10.56 19.90
C GLY A 316 1.14 -11.13 20.08
N GLN A 317 2.14 -10.53 19.45
CA GLN A 317 3.55 -10.93 19.61
C GLN A 317 4.12 -10.40 20.93
N ILE A 318 3.79 -9.17 21.30
CA ILE A 318 4.25 -8.58 22.57
C ILE A 318 3.73 -9.38 23.77
N SER A 319 2.48 -9.86 23.73
CA SER A 319 1.93 -10.66 24.83
C SER A 319 2.55 -12.06 24.92
N ALA A 320 2.93 -12.67 23.79
CA ALA A 320 3.67 -13.93 23.77
C ALA A 320 5.09 -13.76 24.32
N GLU A 321 5.80 -12.71 23.91
CA GLU A 321 7.15 -12.41 24.40
C GLU A 321 7.16 -12.03 25.89
N LEU A 322 6.17 -11.26 26.36
CA LEU A 322 6.01 -10.98 27.79
C LEU A 322 5.69 -12.25 28.59
N GLY A 323 4.88 -13.15 28.03
CA GLY A 323 4.56 -14.45 28.62
C GLY A 323 5.79 -15.35 28.75
N ASP A 324 6.63 -15.41 27.72
CA ASP A 324 7.91 -16.13 27.73
C ASP A 324 8.94 -15.49 28.68
N TRP A 325 8.96 -14.16 28.77
CA TRP A 325 9.81 -13.44 29.72
C TRP A 325 9.38 -13.68 31.19
N LEU A 326 8.08 -13.63 31.48
CA LEU A 326 7.55 -13.87 32.83
C LEU A 326 7.68 -15.34 33.26
N SER A 327 7.53 -16.29 32.33
CA SER A 327 7.73 -17.71 32.62
C SER A 327 9.20 -18.08 32.83
N SER A 328 10.14 -17.44 32.12
CA SER A 328 11.57 -17.63 32.33
C SER A 328 12.12 -17.01 33.63
N HIS A 329 11.42 -16.03 34.22
CA HIS A 329 11.88 -15.33 35.44
C HIS A 329 11.11 -15.70 36.72
N SER A 330 10.08 -16.54 36.64
CA SER A 330 9.32 -17.00 37.82
C SER A 330 9.90 -18.27 38.49
N GLY A 331 10.99 -18.83 37.94
CA GLY A 331 11.59 -20.09 38.40
C GLY A 331 12.66 -20.00 39.50
N SER A 332 12.91 -18.83 40.10
CA SER A 332 14.00 -18.65 41.09
C SER A 332 13.54 -18.04 42.41
N SER A 333 12.55 -18.66 43.06
CA SER A 333 12.18 -18.38 44.47
C SER A 333 12.27 -19.64 45.30
#